data_AF-A0A814GRV7-F1
#
_entry.id   AF-A0A814GRV7-F1
#
_cell.length_a   1.000
_cell.length_b   1.000
_cell.length_c   1.000
_cell.angle_alpha   90.00
_cell.angle_beta   90.00
_cell.angle_gamma   90.00
#
_symmetry.space_group_name_H-M   'P 1'
#
loop_
_entity.id
_entity.type
_entity.pdbx_description
1 polymer ?
#
loop_
_entity_poly.entity_id
_entity_poly.type
_entity_poly.pdbx_seq_one_letter_code
_entity_poly.pdbx_strand_id
1 'polypeptide(L)'
;MGTSAIVGPESSTAIPFGKRVKAMWNGVIIADSDKAIKFDNNIYFPPDSINRQYVEDSSTHTTCPWKGVASYMTIVVGDEEFVDAMWYYPMPKEAAIDIKGYFAFLPDVQIVED
;
A
#
# COMPACT_ATOMS: atom_id res chain seq x y z
N MET A 1 -20.13 24.29 14.57
CA MET A 1 -18.77 23.75 14.83
C MET A 1 -18.70 22.39 14.16
N GLY A 2 -18.23 22.36 12.92
CA GLY A 2 -18.24 21.16 12.08
C GLY A 2 -16.88 20.48 12.13
N THR A 3 -16.83 19.27 12.64
CA THR A 3 -15.77 18.31 12.34
C THR A 3 -16.21 17.54 11.12
N SER A 4 -15.76 17.97 9.94
CA SER A 4 -15.82 17.15 8.74
C SER A 4 -14.85 15.99 8.96
N ALA A 5 -15.35 14.88 9.50
CA ALA A 5 -14.69 13.60 9.31
C ALA A 5 -14.58 13.42 7.79
N ILE A 6 -13.40 13.05 7.30
CA ILE A 6 -13.22 12.76 5.88
C ILE A 6 -14.06 11.51 5.59
N VAL A 7 -15.31 11.74 5.20
CA VAL A 7 -16.21 10.71 4.68
C VAL A 7 -15.54 10.25 3.40
N GLY A 8 -15.23 8.96 3.32
CA GLY A 8 -14.69 8.39 2.09
C GLY A 8 -15.62 8.70 0.92
N PRO A 9 -15.11 8.74 -0.32
CA PRO A 9 -15.98 8.87 -1.48
C PRO A 9 -17.02 7.74 -1.48
N GLU A 10 -18.26 8.05 -1.90
CA GLU A 10 -19.36 7.07 -1.91
C GLU A 10 -19.05 5.84 -2.78
N SER A 11 -18.06 5.94 -3.67
CA SER A 11 -17.39 4.81 -4.32
C SER A 11 -15.98 5.23 -4.76
N SER A 12 -14.94 4.56 -4.27
CA SER A 12 -13.62 4.56 -4.91
C SER A 12 -13.51 3.32 -5.78
N THR A 13 -13.33 3.51 -7.08
CA THR A 13 -13.09 2.39 -8.00
C THR A 13 -11.60 2.10 -8.06
N ALA A 14 -11.21 0.84 -7.86
CA ALA A 14 -9.88 0.39 -8.20
C ALA A 14 -9.73 0.36 -9.74
N ILE A 15 -8.72 1.05 -10.25
CA ILE A 15 -8.45 1.11 -11.69
C ILE A 15 -7.13 0.39 -11.95
N PRO A 16 -7.04 -0.55 -12.91
CA PRO A 16 -5.77 -1.13 -13.30
C PRO A 16 -4.73 -0.03 -13.62
N PHE A 17 -3.51 -0.17 -13.11
CA PHE A 17 -2.44 0.79 -13.40
C PHE A 17 -2.11 0.82 -14.90
N GLY A 18 -2.24 -0.33 -15.57
CA GLY A 18 -2.15 -0.45 -17.03
C GLY A 18 -0.72 -0.54 -17.57
N LYS A 19 0.29 -0.56 -16.69
CA LYS A 19 1.70 -0.77 -17.02
C LYS A 19 2.36 -1.60 -15.92
N ARG A 20 3.54 -2.16 -16.23
CA ARG A 20 4.41 -2.73 -15.21
C ARG A 20 5.01 -1.61 -14.37
N VAL A 21 4.98 -1.80 -13.06
CA VAL A 21 5.45 -0.82 -12.09
C VAL A 21 6.24 -1.52 -10.99
N LYS A 22 7.28 -0.84 -10.51
CA LYS A 22 8.17 -1.32 -9.44
C LYS A 22 8.15 -0.34 -8.27
N ALA A 23 8.14 -0.87 -7.05
CA ALA A 23 8.42 -0.12 -5.83
C ALA A 23 9.83 -0.44 -5.38
N MET A 24 10.67 0.59 -5.24
CA MET A 24 12.09 0.47 -4.96
C MET A 24 12.50 1.30 -3.75
N TRP A 25 13.37 0.72 -2.92
CA TRP A 25 14.00 1.42 -1.81
C TRP A 25 15.45 0.95 -1.69
N ASN A 26 16.37 1.88 -1.44
CA ASN A 26 17.83 1.64 -1.40
C ASN A 26 18.37 0.76 -2.55
N GLY A 27 17.87 0.98 -3.76
CA GLY A 27 18.31 0.30 -4.98
C GLY A 27 17.80 -1.14 -5.15
N VAL A 28 16.99 -1.67 -4.22
CA VAL A 28 16.36 -2.99 -4.36
C VAL A 28 14.89 -2.87 -4.73
N ILE A 29 14.37 -3.91 -5.37
CA ILE A 29 12.96 -4.03 -5.75
C ILE A 29 12.20 -4.69 -4.60
N ILE A 30 11.28 -3.93 -3.99
CA ILE A 30 10.40 -4.38 -2.92
C ILE A 30 9.11 -4.97 -3.50
N ALA A 31 8.62 -4.40 -4.60
CA ALA A 31 7.50 -4.97 -5.35
C ALA A 31 7.66 -4.74 -6.85
N ASP A 32 7.20 -5.70 -7.66
CA ASP A 32 7.19 -5.62 -9.13
C ASP A 32 5.94 -6.30 -9.69
N SER A 33 5.09 -5.53 -10.39
CA SER A 33 3.82 -6.05 -10.89
C SER A 33 3.34 -5.34 -12.15
N ASP A 34 2.73 -6.11 -13.05
CA ASP A 34 1.88 -5.64 -14.16
C ASP A 34 0.38 -5.60 -13.79
N LYS A 35 0.03 -6.01 -12.56
CA LYS A 35 -1.33 -6.09 -12.02
C LYS A 35 -1.59 -5.09 -10.90
N ALA A 36 -0.71 -4.11 -10.70
CA ALA A 36 -0.94 -3.04 -9.75
C ALA A 36 -2.21 -2.25 -10.10
N ILE A 37 -2.85 -1.69 -9.10
CA ILE A 37 -4.07 -0.88 -9.24
C ILE A 37 -3.86 0.51 -8.65
N LYS A 38 -4.54 1.51 -9.19
CA LYS A 38 -4.68 2.84 -8.60
C LYS A 38 -5.95 2.88 -7.78
N PHE A 39 -5.84 3.34 -6.54
CA PHE A 39 -6.98 3.56 -5.66
C PHE A 39 -6.66 4.72 -4.71
N ASP A 40 -7.56 5.71 -4.64
CA ASP A 40 -7.43 6.87 -3.74
C ASP A 40 -6.02 7.50 -3.76
N ASN A 41 -5.56 7.85 -4.96
CA ASN A 41 -4.23 8.44 -5.25
C ASN A 41 -3.01 7.61 -4.83
N ASN A 42 -3.19 6.34 -4.47
CA ASN A 42 -2.10 5.42 -4.16
C ASN A 42 -2.04 4.31 -5.22
N ILE A 43 -0.84 3.74 -5.37
CA ILE A 43 -0.62 2.53 -6.18
C ILE A 43 -0.56 1.36 -5.21
N TYR A 44 -1.41 0.38 -5.47
CA TYR A 44 -1.56 -0.83 -4.67
C TYR A 44 -1.02 -2.01 -5.46
N PHE A 45 -0.06 -2.71 -4.85
CA PHE A 45 0.61 -3.89 -5.38
C PHE A 45 -0.06 -5.15 -4.83
N PRO A 46 -0.33 -6.16 -5.68
CA PRO A 46 -0.92 -7.41 -5.22
C PRO A 46 0.06 -8.16 -4.30
N PRO A 47 -0.44 -9.00 -3.38
CA PRO A 47 0.38 -9.62 -2.33
C PRO A 47 1.46 -10.56 -2.86
N ASP A 48 1.27 -11.14 -4.04
CA ASP A 48 2.22 -12.03 -4.72
C ASP A 48 3.38 -11.28 -5.39
N SER A 49 3.26 -9.96 -5.58
CA SER A 49 4.32 -9.11 -6.14
C SER A 49 5.34 -8.60 -5.10
N ILE A 50 5.05 -8.79 -3.80
CA ILE A 50 5.90 -8.30 -2.72
C ILE A 50 7.07 -9.25 -2.50
N ASN A 51 8.28 -8.71 -2.52
CA ASN A 51 9.48 -9.45 -2.21
C ASN A 51 9.62 -9.62 -0.68
N ARG A 52 9.13 -10.76 -0.18
CA ARG A 52 9.07 -11.07 1.26
C ARG A 52 10.42 -11.13 1.96
N GLN A 53 11.54 -11.20 1.25
CA GLN A 53 12.88 -11.20 1.86
C GLN A 53 13.30 -9.83 2.40
N TYR A 54 12.63 -8.75 1.98
CA TYR A 54 12.95 -7.37 2.36
C TYR A 54 11.90 -6.72 3.24
N VAL A 55 10.97 -7.49 3.79
CA VAL A 55 9.87 -6.93 4.60
C VAL A 55 9.62 -7.74 5.85
N GLU A 56 9.36 -7.04 6.94
CA GLU A 56 9.04 -7.61 8.25
C GLU A 56 7.71 -7.07 8.77
N ASP A 57 7.02 -7.88 9.56
CA ASP A 57 5.76 -7.48 10.18
C ASP A 57 5.99 -6.35 11.19
N SER A 58 5.10 -5.35 11.19
CA SER A 58 5.06 -4.30 12.21
C SER A 58 3.83 -4.48 13.10
N SER A 59 3.95 -4.10 14.37
CA SER A 59 2.81 -3.99 15.29
C SER A 59 1.96 -2.74 15.07
N THR A 60 2.37 -1.85 14.17
CA THR A 60 1.68 -0.59 13.90
C THR A 60 0.37 -0.83 13.15
N HIS A 61 -0.69 -0.21 13.65
CA HIS A 61 -2.00 -0.17 13.01
C HIS A 61 -2.59 1.22 13.08
N THR A 62 -3.29 1.63 12.02
CA THR A 62 -4.07 2.87 11.99
C THR A 62 -5.49 2.59 11.54
N THR A 63 -6.44 3.44 11.94
CA THR A 63 -7.86 3.28 11.57
C THR A 63 -8.27 4.41 10.63
N CYS A 64 -8.67 4.04 9.42
CA CYS A 64 -9.31 4.93 8.48
C CYS A 64 -10.84 4.79 8.62
N PRO A 65 -11.60 5.88 8.79
CA PRO A 65 -13.05 5.82 8.99
C PRO A 65 -13.81 5.05 7.91
N TRP A 66 -13.32 5.07 6.67
CA TRP A 66 -14.02 4.49 5.52
C TRP A 66 -13.31 3.29 4.89
N LYS A 67 -11.99 3.11 5.07
CA LYS A 67 -11.27 1.92 4.58
C LYS A 67 -11.21 0.79 5.59
N GLY A 68 -11.22 1.08 6.89
CA GLY A 68 -11.02 0.08 7.95
C GLY A 68 -9.65 0.21 8.62
N VAL A 69 -9.14 -0.89 9.18
CA VAL A 69 -7.85 -0.93 9.89
C VAL A 69 -6.73 -1.23 8.90
N ALA A 70 -5.75 -0.33 8.81
CA ALA A 70 -4.50 -0.55 8.09
C ALA A 70 -3.51 -1.26 9.00
N SER A 71 -2.75 -2.19 8.45
CA SER A 71 -1.59 -2.84 9.08
C SER A 71 -0.34 -2.46 8.30
N TYR A 72 0.77 -2.29 9.01
CA TYR A 72 2.03 -1.81 8.44
C TYR A 72 3.08 -2.91 8.40
N MET A 73 4.07 -2.73 7.54
CA MET A 73 5.28 -3.55 7.47
C MET A 73 6.50 -2.64 7.32
N THR A 74 7.62 -3.09 7.87
CA THR A 74 8.92 -2.43 7.77
C THR A 74 9.68 -2.99 6.57
N ILE A 75 10.31 -2.13 5.78
CA ILE A 75 11.23 -2.57 4.73
C ILE A 75 12.62 -2.69 5.33
N VAL A 76 13.32 -3.81 5.08
CA VAL A 76 14.66 -4.10 5.60
C VAL A 76 15.58 -4.44 4.44
N VAL A 77 16.68 -3.67 4.29
CA VAL A 77 17.67 -3.85 3.22
C VAL A 77 19.06 -3.73 3.81
N GLY A 78 19.74 -4.86 3.98
CA GLY A 78 21.02 -4.90 4.69
C GLY A 78 20.83 -4.55 6.16
N ASP A 79 21.59 -3.56 6.64
CA ASP A 79 21.51 -3.04 8.01
C ASP A 79 20.56 -1.83 8.14
N GLU A 80 19.88 -1.44 7.06
CA GLU A 80 18.97 -0.30 7.04
C GLU A 80 17.51 -0.75 7.09
N GLU A 81 16.72 -0.05 7.91
CA GLU A 81 15.29 -0.28 8.05
C GLU A 81 14.51 0.99 7.70
N PHE A 82 13.41 0.82 6.96
CA PHE A 82 12.38 1.85 6.79
C PHE A 82 11.12 1.40 7.52
N VAL A 83 11.02 1.84 8.76
CA VAL A 83 9.93 1.47 9.68
C VAL A 83 8.59 1.94 9.13
N ASP A 84 7.61 1.02 9.14
CA ASP A 84 6.22 1.29 8.70
C ASP A 84 6.11 1.86 7.28
N ALA A 85 7.04 1.49 6.39
CA ALA A 85 7.16 2.03 5.05
C ALA A 85 6.09 1.57 4.06
N MET A 86 5.35 0.51 4.39
CA MET A 86 4.24 0.03 3.57
C MET A 86 3.07 -0.37 4.44
N TRP A 87 1.87 -0.24 3.88
CA TRP A 87 0.63 -0.60 4.58
C TRP A 87 -0.32 -1.37 3.67
N TYR A 88 -1.22 -2.12 4.30
CA TYR A 88 -2.28 -2.87 3.64
C TYR A 88 -3.52 -2.95 4.54
N TYR A 89 -4.66 -3.27 3.93
CA TYR A 89 -5.92 -3.49 4.65
C TYR A 89 -6.25 -4.99 4.61
N PRO A 90 -6.04 -5.75 5.70
CA PRO A 90 -6.38 -7.18 5.74
C PRO A 90 -7.90 -7.41 5.70
N MET A 91 -8.66 -6.51 6.33
CA MET A 91 -10.11 -6.55 6.42
C MET A 91 -10.67 -5.14 6.14
N PRO A 92 -10.66 -4.69 4.87
CA PRO A 92 -11.21 -3.39 4.53
C PRO A 92 -12.74 -3.39 4.62
N LYS A 93 -13.32 -2.19 4.72
CA LYS A 93 -14.76 -1.98 4.55
C LYS A 93 -15.17 -2.11 3.08
N GLU A 94 -16.46 -2.25 2.81
CA GLU A 94 -17.02 -2.50 1.47
C GLU A 94 -16.52 -1.51 0.41
N ALA A 95 -16.44 -0.22 0.75
CA ALA A 95 -15.98 0.84 -0.16
C ALA A 95 -14.51 0.70 -0.61
N ALA A 96 -13.73 -0.17 0.02
CA ALA A 96 -12.32 -0.42 -0.27
C ALA A 96 -12.01 -1.91 -0.41
N ILE A 97 -13.02 -2.75 -0.74
CA ILE A 97 -12.84 -4.21 -0.80
C ILE A 97 -11.84 -4.64 -1.88
N ASP A 98 -11.73 -3.86 -2.97
CA ASP A 98 -10.84 -4.15 -4.11
C ASP A 98 -9.35 -4.10 -3.75
N ILE A 99 -8.97 -3.38 -2.69
CA ILE A 99 -7.58 -3.28 -2.20
C ILE A 99 -7.28 -4.24 -1.06
N LYS A 100 -8.16 -5.21 -0.78
CA LYS A 100 -7.97 -6.17 0.31
C LYS A 100 -6.65 -6.92 0.17
N GLY A 101 -5.77 -6.75 1.14
CA GLY A 101 -4.45 -7.39 1.16
C GLY A 101 -3.45 -6.86 0.13
N TYR A 102 -3.80 -5.81 -0.64
CA TYR A 102 -2.84 -5.13 -1.49
C TYR A 102 -2.03 -4.12 -0.68
N PHE A 103 -0.81 -3.87 -1.12
CA PHE A 103 0.15 -3.03 -0.41
C PHE A 103 0.38 -1.71 -1.13
N ALA A 104 0.37 -0.63 -0.38
CA ALA A 104 0.83 0.68 -0.83
C ALA A 104 2.04 1.12 0.01
N PHE A 105 2.79 2.10 -0.49
CA PHE A 105 4.09 2.51 0.04
C PHE A 105 4.12 3.99 0.41
N LEU A 106 4.94 4.35 1.39
CA LEU A 106 5.21 5.75 1.73
C LEU A 106 5.91 6.48 0.57
N PRO A 107 5.81 7.82 0.50
CA PRO A 107 6.35 8.61 -0.62
C PRO A 107 7.85 8.44 -0.88
N ASP A 108 8.63 8.09 0.14
CA ASP A 108 10.10 7.91 0.00
C ASP A 108 10.48 6.56 -0.65
N VAL A 109 9.51 5.67 -0.90
CA VAL A 109 9.69 4.51 -1.75
C VAL A 109 9.49 4.93 -3.20
N GLN A 110 10.52 4.71 -4.02
CA GLN A 110 10.51 5.13 -5.41
C GLN A 110 9.59 4.23 -6.23
N ILE A 111 8.64 4.83 -6.92
CA ILE A 111 7.80 4.14 -7.90
C ILE A 111 8.35 4.38 -9.30
N VAL A 112 8.70 3.29 -9.99
CA VAL A 112 9.26 3.32 -11.36
C VAL A 112 8.31 2.60 -12.30
N GLU A 113 7.94 3.26 -13.40
CA GLU A 113 7.20 2.66 -14.51
C GLU A 113 8.20 2.12 -15.54
N ASP A 114 7.93 0.93 -16.09
CA ASP A 114 8.61 0.44 -17.31
C ASP A 114 7.95 1.00 -18.59
#